data_AF-A0A5N0ERA2-F1
#
_entry.id   AF-A0A5N0ERA2-F1
#
_cell.length_a   1.000
_cell.length_b   1.000
_cell.length_c   1.000
_cell.angle_alpha   90.00
_cell.angle_beta   90.00
_cell.angle_gamma   90.00
#
_symmetry.space_group_name_H-M   'P 1'
#
loop_
_entity.id
_entity.type
_entity.pdbx_description
1 polymer ?
#
loop_
_entity_poly.entity_id
_entity_poly.type
_entity_poly.pdbx_seq_one_letter_code
_entity_poly.pdbx_strand_id
1 'polypeptide(L)'
;MLKDVAANAGKIGDAIVSASNSVYTTLHDDLHWSGAAKNAAEDRAVREQREMRAVATAYYDLESASESLHGAIEYSVGQIKQLVQLHEVEPVVIGNDQAWTVHGMTDENEAANLSSSLISFATTIAEADAQWKPKIQEAIDEIRRMAPISNNIDINAGNTSLSPERAAAIEYANRWALSRNPDYEDLGDADCTNFVSQCLRAGGFKDEGDGGVPQMHRDDNGRWYYDDDTAKVDKSYTWGGAPNLHEYLLRDNPQSGTPSGTEVQTGGITTTTASADPLALSKAGLKPGDIVQYELNDGANAGTINHTAIYVGQKPVTMPNGETVMADVVDYHSKENKQVPWTLQQGSGSSFPLTYHMIKVNYPGD
;
A
#
# COMPACT_ATOMS: atom_id res chain seq x y z
N MET A 1 2.77 -21.59 5.28
CA MET A 1 2.33 -20.17 5.25
C MET A 1 2.08 -19.62 6.64
N LEU A 2 1.03 -19.99 7.39
CA LEU A 2 0.79 -19.44 8.76
C LEU A 2 1.94 -19.73 9.74
N LYS A 3 2.51 -20.94 9.69
CA LYS A 3 3.70 -21.31 10.48
C LYS A 3 4.93 -20.44 10.16
N ASP A 4 5.10 -20.08 8.89
CA ASP A 4 6.22 -19.24 8.45
C ASP A 4 6.01 -17.78 8.86
N VAL A 5 4.76 -17.29 8.81
CA VAL A 5 4.36 -15.98 9.33
C VAL A 5 4.65 -15.89 10.82
N ALA A 6 4.25 -16.90 11.59
CA ALA A 6 4.51 -16.95 13.02
C ALA A 6 6.01 -16.88 13.34
N ALA A 7 6.81 -17.77 12.72
CA ALA A 7 8.26 -17.82 12.94
C ALA A 7 8.97 -16.51 12.55
N ASN A 8 8.49 -15.81 11.53
CA ASN A 8 9.04 -14.52 11.14
C ASN A 8 8.65 -13.42 12.13
N ALA A 9 7.40 -13.42 12.62
CA ALA A 9 6.94 -12.45 13.61
C ALA A 9 7.75 -12.56 14.92
N GLY A 10 7.97 -13.78 15.43
CA GLY A 10 8.81 -14.03 16.61
C GLY A 10 10.24 -13.52 16.45
N LYS A 11 10.88 -13.82 15.31
CA LYS A 11 12.24 -13.31 15.00
C LYS A 11 12.33 -11.79 15.00
N ILE A 12 11.30 -11.11 14.50
CA ILE A 12 11.25 -9.64 14.49
C ILE A 12 11.07 -9.12 15.93
N GLY A 13 10.18 -9.72 16.72
CA GLY A 13 10.02 -9.42 18.14
C GLY A 13 11.34 -9.54 18.92
N ASP A 14 12.05 -10.66 18.75
CA ASP A 14 13.36 -10.91 19.37
C ASP A 14 14.39 -9.84 19.00
N ALA A 15 14.46 -9.50 17.70
CA ALA A 15 15.38 -8.48 17.21
C ALA A 15 15.10 -7.10 17.82
N ILE A 16 13.83 -6.72 17.95
CA ILE A 16 13.41 -5.44 18.55
C ILE A 16 13.76 -5.42 20.05
N VAL A 17 13.52 -6.50 20.78
CA VAL A 17 13.90 -6.61 22.21
C VAL A 17 15.41 -6.50 22.36
N SER A 18 16.18 -7.18 21.52
CA SER A 18 17.64 -7.11 21.54
C SER A 18 18.16 -5.69 21.29
N ALA A 19 17.64 -5.02 20.26
CA ALA A 19 18.00 -3.64 19.94
C ALA A 19 17.63 -2.68 21.09
N SER A 20 16.43 -2.84 21.65
CA SER A 20 15.90 -2.06 22.77
C SER A 20 16.77 -2.18 24.02
N ASN A 21 17.25 -3.39 24.33
CA ASN A 21 18.19 -3.62 25.44
C ASN A 21 19.53 -2.93 25.17
N SER A 22 20.06 -3.04 23.95
CA SER A 22 21.34 -2.43 23.58
C SER A 22 21.31 -0.90 23.73
N VAL A 23 20.24 -0.24 23.30
CA VAL A 23 20.09 1.23 23.44
C VAL A 23 20.05 1.62 24.91
N TYR A 24 19.27 0.90 25.72
CA TYR A 24 19.14 1.15 27.13
C TYR A 24 20.46 1.00 27.88
N THR A 25 21.15 -0.14 27.72
CA THR A 25 22.42 -0.40 28.43
C THR A 25 23.51 0.60 28.03
N THR A 26 23.58 0.95 26.73
CA THR A 26 24.56 1.93 26.24
C THR A 26 24.39 3.29 26.92
N LEU A 27 23.15 3.77 27.06
CA LEU A 27 22.87 5.10 27.60
C LEU A 27 22.89 5.16 29.14
N HIS A 28 22.49 4.06 29.78
CA HIS A 28 22.30 3.99 31.23
C HIS A 28 23.53 3.43 31.97
N ASP A 29 24.16 2.38 31.44
CA ASP A 29 25.17 1.59 32.17
C ASP A 29 26.61 1.86 31.66
N ASP A 30 26.80 2.07 30.36
CA ASP A 30 28.14 2.13 29.74
C ASP A 30 28.74 3.55 29.68
N LEU A 31 27.92 4.60 29.80
CA LEU A 31 28.39 5.98 29.75
C LEU A 31 28.71 6.52 31.15
N HIS A 32 29.96 6.89 31.37
CA HIS A 32 30.39 7.60 32.58
C HIS A 32 30.25 9.12 32.40
N TRP A 33 29.05 9.62 32.61
CA TRP A 33 28.70 11.05 32.54
C TRP A 33 27.74 11.44 33.67
N SER A 34 27.53 12.73 33.93
CA SER A 34 26.72 13.23 35.06
C SER A 34 26.03 14.57 34.76
N GLY A 35 25.06 14.94 35.59
CA GLY A 35 24.30 16.19 35.48
C GLY A 35 22.96 16.03 34.74
N ALA A 36 22.26 17.15 34.53
CA ALA A 36 20.90 17.16 33.99
C ALA A 36 20.76 16.52 32.60
N ALA A 37 21.82 16.58 31.78
CA ALA A 37 21.85 15.97 30.46
C ALA A 37 21.82 14.42 30.53
N LYS A 38 22.49 13.83 31.51
CA LYS A 38 22.45 12.38 31.77
C LYS A 38 21.04 11.94 32.12
N ASN A 39 20.43 12.60 33.11
CA ASN A 39 19.09 12.26 33.58
C ASN A 39 18.07 12.34 32.42
N ALA A 40 18.15 13.37 31.59
CA ALA A 40 17.26 13.52 30.42
C ALA A 40 17.45 12.40 29.37
N ALA A 41 18.68 11.92 29.17
CA ALA A 41 18.97 10.82 28.26
C ALA A 41 18.56 9.46 28.83
N GLU A 42 18.75 9.22 30.12
CA GLU A 42 18.26 8.02 30.81
C GLU A 42 16.73 7.95 30.76
N ASP A 43 16.05 9.07 31.07
CA ASP A 43 14.59 9.17 30.98
C ASP A 43 14.09 8.92 29.56
N ARG A 44 14.83 9.38 28.56
CA ARG A 44 14.53 9.13 27.15
C ARG A 44 14.74 7.66 26.77
N ALA A 45 15.86 7.06 27.18
CA ALA A 45 16.16 5.65 26.94
C ALA A 45 15.10 4.73 27.54
N VAL A 46 14.60 5.04 28.74
CA VAL A 46 13.49 4.30 29.38
C VAL A 46 12.20 4.41 28.56
N ARG A 47 11.86 5.60 28.07
CA ARG A 47 10.66 5.80 27.23
C ARG A 47 10.76 5.05 25.91
N GLU A 48 11.87 5.19 25.20
CA GLU A 48 12.10 4.53 23.92
C GLU A 48 12.15 3.01 24.07
N GLN A 49 12.80 2.49 25.12
CA GLN A 49 12.79 1.06 25.42
C GLN A 49 11.36 0.54 25.64
N ARG A 50 10.54 1.28 26.39
CA ARG A 50 9.15 0.91 26.64
C ARG A 50 8.34 0.88 25.34
N GLU A 51 8.51 1.86 24.47
CA GLU A 51 7.83 1.94 23.17
C GLU A 51 8.26 0.79 22.24
N MET A 52 9.57 0.53 22.11
CA MET A 52 10.09 -0.59 21.32
C MET A 52 9.60 -1.94 21.84
N ARG A 53 9.56 -2.14 23.16
CA ARG A 53 9.03 -3.38 23.75
C ARG A 53 7.54 -3.56 23.50
N ALA A 54 6.78 -2.46 23.42
CA ALA A 54 5.37 -2.52 23.06
C ALA A 54 5.18 -2.99 21.61
N VAL A 55 6.05 -2.55 20.67
CA VAL A 55 6.08 -3.08 19.29
C VAL A 55 6.42 -4.57 19.28
N ALA A 56 7.43 -4.98 20.05
CA ALA A 56 7.82 -6.39 20.13
C ALA A 56 6.66 -7.27 20.65
N THR A 57 5.90 -6.80 21.64
CA THR A 57 4.69 -7.48 22.13
C THR A 57 3.69 -7.74 21.01
N ALA A 58 3.40 -6.74 20.16
CA ALA A 58 2.47 -6.91 19.06
C ALA A 58 2.94 -7.96 18.03
N TYR A 59 4.26 -8.06 17.79
CA TYR A 59 4.84 -9.14 16.98
C TYR A 59 4.71 -10.53 17.64
N TYR A 60 4.90 -10.63 18.96
CA TYR A 60 4.67 -11.89 19.69
C TYR A 60 3.19 -12.29 19.72
N ASP A 61 2.26 -11.33 19.79
CA ASP A 61 0.83 -11.60 19.70
C ASP A 61 0.46 -12.14 18.31
N LEU A 62 1.04 -11.59 17.24
CA LEU A 62 0.89 -12.09 15.88
C LEU A 62 1.45 -13.51 15.72
N GLU A 63 2.64 -13.78 16.28
CA GLU A 63 3.24 -15.11 16.34
C GLU A 63 2.29 -16.10 17.01
N SER A 64 1.91 -15.82 18.26
CA SER A 64 1.07 -16.71 19.06
C SER A 64 -0.28 -16.99 18.42
N ALA A 65 -0.94 -15.98 17.85
CA ALA A 65 -2.24 -16.15 17.20
C ALA A 65 -2.12 -16.97 15.91
N SER A 66 -1.04 -16.77 15.14
CA SER A 66 -0.77 -17.50 13.90
C SER A 66 -0.42 -18.97 14.17
N GLU A 67 0.37 -19.26 15.20
CA GLU A 67 0.65 -20.64 15.64
C GLU A 67 -0.62 -21.34 16.13
N SER A 68 -1.43 -20.64 16.92
CA SER A 68 -2.69 -21.19 17.46
C SER A 68 -3.68 -21.53 16.35
N LEU A 69 -3.86 -20.63 15.37
CA LEU A 69 -4.70 -20.91 14.20
C LEU A 69 -4.14 -22.10 13.41
N HIS A 70 -2.84 -22.11 13.13
CA HIS A 70 -2.21 -23.20 12.39
C HIS A 70 -2.44 -24.55 13.08
N GLY A 71 -2.16 -24.65 14.38
CA GLY A 71 -2.35 -25.88 15.15
C GLY A 71 -3.82 -26.31 15.25
N ALA A 72 -4.75 -25.36 15.31
CA ALA A 72 -6.18 -25.66 15.34
C ALA A 72 -6.70 -26.26 14.03
N ILE A 73 -6.16 -25.86 12.88
CA ILE A 73 -6.66 -26.29 11.56
C ILE A 73 -5.85 -27.40 10.90
N GLU A 74 -4.59 -27.61 11.30
CA GLU A 74 -3.65 -28.51 10.59
C GLU A 74 -4.20 -29.92 10.42
N TYR A 75 -4.76 -30.49 11.50
CA TYR A 75 -5.33 -31.84 11.46
C TYR A 75 -6.54 -31.92 10.52
N SER A 76 -7.52 -31.04 10.67
CA SER A 76 -8.75 -31.02 9.86
C SER A 76 -8.45 -30.81 8.38
N VAL A 77 -7.52 -29.89 8.05
CA VAL A 77 -7.06 -29.69 6.67
C VAL A 77 -6.38 -30.95 6.14
N GLY A 78 -5.56 -31.62 6.94
CA GLY A 78 -4.94 -32.90 6.58
C GLY A 78 -5.96 -34.00 6.30
N GLN A 79 -6.99 -34.13 7.14
CA GLN A 79 -8.05 -35.11 6.97
C GLN A 79 -8.90 -34.85 5.73
N ILE A 80 -9.31 -33.60 5.48
CA ILE A 80 -10.05 -33.24 4.26
C ILE A 80 -9.22 -33.59 3.02
N LYS A 81 -7.94 -33.22 2.98
CA LYS A 81 -7.05 -33.54 1.85
C LYS A 81 -6.97 -35.05 1.61
N GLN A 82 -6.81 -35.84 2.66
CA GLN A 82 -6.74 -37.29 2.56
C GLN A 82 -8.05 -37.89 2.05
N LEU A 83 -9.18 -37.44 2.58
CA LEU A 83 -10.51 -37.93 2.19
C LEU A 83 -10.82 -37.59 0.73
N VAL A 84 -10.54 -36.36 0.32
CA VAL A 84 -10.70 -35.89 -1.07
C VAL A 84 -9.82 -36.71 -2.02
N GLN A 85 -8.53 -36.87 -1.71
CA GLN A 85 -7.60 -37.65 -2.53
C GLN A 85 -8.01 -39.12 -2.68
N LEU A 86 -8.61 -39.71 -1.65
CA LEU A 86 -8.99 -41.11 -1.64
C LEU A 86 -10.31 -41.38 -2.38
N HIS A 87 -11.27 -40.46 -2.29
CA HIS A 87 -12.65 -40.72 -2.72
C HIS A 87 -13.10 -39.91 -3.94
N GLU A 88 -12.47 -38.79 -4.28
CA GLU A 88 -12.83 -38.00 -5.48
C GLU A 88 -12.20 -38.62 -6.74
N VAL A 89 -12.74 -39.77 -7.14
CA VAL A 89 -12.34 -40.55 -8.32
C VAL A 89 -13.58 -40.83 -9.16
N GLU A 90 -13.53 -40.53 -10.45
CA GLU A 90 -14.68 -40.69 -11.36
C GLU A 90 -15.35 -42.07 -11.19
N PRO A 91 -16.68 -42.14 -10.99
CA PRO A 91 -17.68 -41.06 -11.12
C PRO A 91 -17.97 -40.23 -9.85
N VAL A 92 -17.23 -40.45 -8.75
CA VAL A 92 -17.46 -39.77 -7.47
C VAL A 92 -16.95 -38.32 -7.52
N VAL A 93 -17.81 -37.39 -7.08
CA VAL A 93 -17.51 -35.96 -6.99
C VAL A 93 -17.86 -35.45 -5.61
N ILE A 94 -16.97 -34.70 -4.97
CA ILE A 94 -17.22 -34.07 -3.68
C ILE A 94 -17.64 -32.62 -3.96
N GLY A 95 -18.84 -32.26 -3.50
CA GLY A 95 -19.40 -30.93 -3.70
C GLY A 95 -18.58 -29.85 -3.01
N ASN A 96 -18.41 -28.71 -3.69
CA ASN A 96 -17.84 -27.48 -3.12
C ASN A 96 -18.94 -26.58 -2.52
N ASP A 97 -19.96 -27.19 -1.93
CA ASP A 97 -21.09 -26.52 -1.28
C ASP A 97 -20.94 -26.56 0.25
N GLN A 98 -21.76 -25.78 0.96
CA GLN A 98 -21.76 -25.78 2.44
C GLN A 98 -22.08 -27.15 3.04
N ALA A 99 -22.74 -28.01 2.27
CA ALA A 99 -23.11 -29.36 2.66
C ALA A 99 -22.02 -30.42 2.36
N TRP A 100 -20.93 -30.05 1.65
CA TRP A 100 -19.87 -30.99 1.22
C TRP A 100 -20.43 -32.29 0.65
N THR A 101 -21.46 -32.16 -0.20
CA THR A 101 -22.27 -33.30 -0.63
C THR A 101 -21.47 -34.24 -1.53
N VAL A 102 -21.40 -35.53 -1.18
CA VAL A 102 -20.74 -36.55 -2.03
C VAL A 102 -21.72 -37.07 -3.07
N HIS A 103 -21.37 -36.94 -4.34
CA HIS A 103 -22.14 -37.39 -5.50
C HIS A 103 -21.47 -38.55 -6.21
N GLY A 104 -22.24 -39.38 -6.94
CA GLY A 104 -21.71 -40.41 -7.83
C GLY A 104 -21.16 -41.67 -7.13
N MET A 105 -21.23 -41.75 -5.80
CA MET A 105 -20.86 -42.94 -5.02
C MET A 105 -22.01 -43.95 -5.00
N THR A 106 -21.68 -45.24 -5.15
CA THR A 106 -22.67 -46.33 -5.28
C THR A 106 -23.37 -46.68 -3.97
N ASP A 107 -22.69 -46.51 -2.83
CA ASP A 107 -23.28 -46.72 -1.50
C ASP A 107 -23.69 -45.35 -0.92
N GLU A 108 -25.00 -45.14 -0.81
CA GLU A 108 -25.58 -43.89 -0.29
C GLU A 108 -25.25 -43.65 1.19
N ASN A 109 -25.09 -44.71 2.00
CA ASN A 109 -24.72 -44.56 3.40
C ASN A 109 -23.25 -44.16 3.54
N GLU A 110 -22.38 -44.73 2.70
CA GLU A 110 -20.96 -44.35 2.64
C GLU A 110 -20.82 -42.88 2.21
N ALA A 111 -21.57 -42.46 1.19
CA ALA A 111 -21.61 -41.06 0.74
C ALA A 111 -22.05 -40.09 1.85
N ALA A 112 -23.10 -40.45 2.60
CA ALA A 112 -23.61 -39.64 3.71
C ALA A 112 -22.61 -39.56 4.88
N ASN A 113 -21.93 -40.66 5.21
CA ASN A 113 -20.91 -40.70 6.25
C ASN A 113 -19.68 -39.87 5.88
N LEU A 114 -19.24 -39.94 4.61
CA LEU A 114 -18.13 -39.13 4.09
C LEU A 114 -18.49 -37.64 4.12
N SER A 115 -19.67 -37.26 3.64
CA SER A 115 -20.16 -35.87 3.68
C SER A 115 -20.19 -35.34 5.12
N SER A 116 -20.72 -36.13 6.06
CA SER A 116 -20.77 -35.75 7.49
C SER A 116 -19.39 -35.54 8.10
N SER A 117 -18.40 -36.36 7.72
CA SER A 117 -17.03 -36.22 8.17
C SER A 117 -16.38 -34.94 7.63
N LEU A 118 -16.58 -34.66 6.34
CA LEU A 118 -16.09 -33.44 5.70
C LEU A 118 -16.68 -32.18 6.33
N ILE A 119 -18.00 -32.17 6.57
CA ILE A 119 -18.68 -31.08 7.29
C ILE A 119 -18.05 -30.86 8.65
N SER A 120 -17.85 -31.92 9.45
CA SER A 120 -17.27 -31.78 10.79
C SER A 120 -15.89 -31.13 10.77
N PHE A 121 -15.02 -31.52 9.84
CA PHE A 121 -13.69 -30.92 9.70
C PHE A 121 -13.77 -29.47 9.21
N ALA A 122 -14.65 -29.17 8.26
CA ALA A 122 -14.88 -27.81 7.78
C ALA A 122 -15.42 -26.89 8.87
N THR A 123 -16.32 -27.39 9.73
CA THR A 123 -16.82 -26.65 10.90
C THR A 123 -15.70 -26.32 11.88
N THR A 124 -14.83 -27.28 12.21
CA THR A 124 -13.67 -27.02 13.07
C THR A 124 -12.75 -25.93 12.49
N ILE A 125 -12.53 -25.92 11.17
CA ILE A 125 -11.73 -24.89 10.51
C ILE A 125 -12.42 -23.52 10.61
N ALA A 126 -13.74 -23.46 10.36
CA ALA A 126 -14.51 -22.23 10.43
C ALA A 126 -14.55 -21.63 11.85
N GLU A 127 -14.71 -22.48 12.87
CA GLU A 127 -14.67 -22.06 14.28
C GLU A 127 -13.30 -21.53 14.68
N ALA A 128 -12.22 -22.19 14.23
CA ALA A 128 -10.86 -21.73 14.45
C ALA A 128 -10.59 -20.38 13.75
N ASP A 129 -11.03 -20.21 12.50
CA ASP A 129 -10.89 -18.94 11.78
C ASP A 129 -11.63 -17.81 12.51
N ALA A 130 -12.89 -18.05 12.92
CA ALA A 130 -13.68 -17.09 13.68
C ALA A 130 -13.03 -16.69 15.02
N GLN A 131 -12.32 -17.61 15.67
CA GLN A 131 -11.64 -17.37 16.94
C GLN A 131 -10.33 -16.57 16.77
N TRP A 132 -9.53 -16.90 15.76
CA TRP A 132 -8.14 -16.42 15.68
C TRP A 132 -7.94 -15.27 14.68
N LYS A 133 -8.76 -15.17 13.63
CA LYS A 133 -8.67 -14.09 12.65
C LYS A 133 -8.80 -12.69 13.27
N PRO A 134 -9.72 -12.43 14.23
CA PRO A 134 -9.78 -11.12 14.88
C PRO A 134 -8.51 -10.78 15.67
N LYS A 135 -7.89 -11.77 16.33
CA LYS A 135 -6.66 -11.57 17.11
C LYS A 135 -5.44 -11.30 16.22
N ILE A 136 -5.37 -12.00 15.09
CA ILE A 136 -4.35 -11.72 14.07
C ILE A 136 -4.53 -10.28 13.55
N GLN A 137 -5.78 -9.87 13.29
CA GLN A 137 -6.07 -8.52 12.83
C GLN A 137 -5.71 -7.45 13.88
N GLU A 138 -6.06 -7.68 15.16
CA GLU A 138 -5.70 -6.80 16.27
C GLU A 138 -4.17 -6.65 16.40
N ALA A 139 -3.42 -7.75 16.31
CA ALA A 139 -1.96 -7.70 16.34
C ALA A 139 -1.38 -6.92 15.14
N ILE A 140 -1.94 -7.10 13.94
CA ILE A 140 -1.53 -6.34 12.74
C ILE A 140 -1.82 -4.85 12.90
N ASP A 141 -3.00 -4.50 13.41
CA ASP A 141 -3.40 -3.11 13.62
C ASP A 141 -2.52 -2.45 14.68
N GLU A 142 -2.15 -3.20 15.72
CA GLU A 142 -1.25 -2.71 16.76
C GLU A 142 0.19 -2.53 16.25
N ILE A 143 0.69 -3.45 15.41
CA ILE A 143 1.97 -3.28 14.69
C ILE A 143 1.91 -2.01 13.84
N ARG A 144 0.85 -1.80 13.05
CA ARG A 144 0.68 -0.60 12.21
C ARG A 144 0.60 0.68 13.04
N ARG A 145 -0.01 0.62 14.22
CA ARG A 145 -0.15 1.76 15.14
C ARG A 145 1.17 2.12 15.80
N MET A 146 1.96 1.14 16.24
CA MET A 146 3.18 1.37 17.03
C MET A 146 4.46 1.47 16.18
N ALA A 147 4.48 0.81 15.04
CA ALA A 147 5.53 0.88 14.04
C ALA A 147 4.85 1.20 12.70
N PRO A 148 4.47 2.47 12.45
CA PRO A 148 4.03 2.86 11.13
C PRO A 148 5.12 2.40 10.18
N ILE A 149 4.77 1.58 9.20
CA ILE A 149 5.69 0.92 8.29
C ILE A 149 6.47 2.02 7.55
N SER A 150 7.58 2.45 8.14
CA SER A 150 8.59 3.28 7.51
C SER A 150 9.53 2.31 6.82
N ASN A 151 9.01 1.56 5.83
CA ASN A 151 9.84 0.65 5.05
C ASN A 151 10.67 1.49 4.07
N ASN A 152 11.93 1.70 4.44
CA ASN A 152 13.07 2.09 3.59
C ASN A 152 12.84 3.28 2.65
N ILE A 153 13.08 4.48 3.18
CA ILE A 153 13.77 5.51 2.40
C ILE A 153 15.10 5.75 3.10
N ASP A 154 16.19 5.34 2.46
CA ASP A 154 17.55 5.61 2.89
C ASP A 154 17.74 7.14 3.03
N ILE A 155 17.86 7.60 4.28
CA ILE A 155 18.96 8.42 4.82
C ILE A 155 19.98 8.87 3.76
N ASN A 156 19.63 9.88 2.94
CA ASN A 156 20.52 10.93 2.41
C ASN A 156 19.74 12.02 1.64
N ALA A 157 18.61 12.48 2.18
CA ALA A 157 18.03 13.78 1.86
C ALA A 157 17.66 14.46 3.18
N GLY A 158 18.05 15.72 3.35
CA GLY A 158 18.04 16.44 4.63
C GLY A 158 16.78 16.24 5.47
N ASN A 159 16.97 15.64 6.66
CA ASN A 159 16.17 15.72 7.88
C ASN A 159 14.73 16.29 7.71
N THR A 160 13.81 15.47 7.21
CA THR A 160 12.39 15.56 7.56
C THR A 160 11.78 14.17 7.34
N SER A 161 11.39 13.50 8.42
CA SER A 161 10.49 12.34 8.34
C SER A 161 9.24 12.76 7.57
N LEU A 162 8.77 11.93 6.64
CA LEU A 162 7.51 12.17 5.95
C LEU A 162 6.37 12.26 6.96
N SER A 163 5.38 13.11 6.68
CA SER A 163 4.14 13.11 7.45
C SER A 163 3.43 11.75 7.33
N PRO A 164 2.63 11.34 8.33
CA PRO A 164 1.81 10.13 8.25
C PRO A 164 0.94 10.08 6.98
N GLU A 165 0.42 11.24 6.56
CA GLU A 165 -0.40 11.42 5.36
C GLU A 165 0.36 11.06 4.08
N ARG A 166 1.60 11.56 3.94
CA ARG A 166 2.47 11.18 2.82
C ARG A 166 2.79 9.69 2.85
N ALA A 167 3.12 9.17 4.02
CA ALA A 167 3.44 7.75 4.19
C ALA A 167 2.25 6.85 3.77
N ALA A 168 1.02 7.22 4.14
CA ALA A 168 -0.19 6.49 3.76
C ALA A 168 -0.45 6.52 2.24
N ALA A 169 -0.24 7.68 1.58
CA ALA A 169 -0.35 7.78 0.13
C ALA A 169 0.67 6.87 -0.60
N ILE A 170 1.91 6.82 -0.10
CA ILE A 170 2.97 5.98 -0.66
C ILE A 170 2.71 4.49 -0.38
N GLU A 171 2.19 4.13 0.79
CA GLU A 171 1.81 2.76 1.11
C GLU A 171 0.71 2.28 0.17
N TYR A 172 -0.30 3.13 -0.07
CA TYR A 172 -1.37 2.84 -1.01
C TYR A 172 -0.82 2.64 -2.43
N ALA A 173 0.02 3.57 -2.90
CA ALA A 173 0.65 3.49 -4.21
C ALA A 173 1.42 2.17 -4.37
N ASN A 174 2.30 1.85 -3.41
CA ASN A 174 3.09 0.63 -3.46
C ASN A 174 2.25 -0.66 -3.38
N ARG A 175 1.12 -0.64 -2.67
CA ARG A 175 0.21 -1.80 -2.56
C ARG A 175 -0.46 -2.07 -3.89
N TRP A 176 -0.97 -1.03 -4.53
CA TRP A 176 -1.84 -1.16 -5.70
C TRP A 176 -1.14 -0.93 -7.03
N ALA A 177 0.10 -0.45 -7.09
CA ALA A 177 0.78 -0.17 -8.37
C ALA A 177 0.82 -1.34 -9.40
N LEU A 178 0.67 -2.59 -8.94
CA LEU A 178 0.63 -3.81 -9.78
C LEU A 178 -0.75 -4.51 -9.80
N SER A 179 -1.81 -3.88 -9.26
CA SER A 179 -3.15 -4.48 -9.15
C SER A 179 -4.22 -3.42 -8.90
N ARG A 180 -5.43 -3.60 -9.41
CA ARG A 180 -6.52 -2.64 -9.18
C ARG A 180 -7.17 -2.82 -7.81
N ASN A 181 -7.46 -1.73 -7.11
CA ASN A 181 -8.28 -1.78 -5.89
C ASN A 181 -9.75 -2.02 -6.29
N PRO A 182 -10.38 -3.13 -5.87
CA PRO A 182 -11.77 -3.44 -6.22
C PRO A 182 -12.80 -2.44 -5.67
N ASP A 183 -12.43 -1.60 -4.70
CA ASP A 183 -13.31 -0.53 -4.18
C ASP A 183 -13.45 0.65 -5.17
N TYR A 184 -12.64 0.69 -6.24
CA TYR A 184 -12.66 1.75 -7.24
C TYR A 184 -12.92 1.20 -8.66
N GLU A 185 -13.51 2.02 -9.51
CA GLU A 185 -13.79 1.69 -10.91
C GLU A 185 -12.48 1.48 -11.67
N ASP A 186 -12.38 0.36 -12.37
CA ASP A 186 -11.26 0.05 -13.24
C ASP A 186 -11.39 0.76 -14.60
N LEU A 187 -10.53 1.75 -14.84
CA LEU A 187 -10.52 2.51 -16.11
C LEU A 187 -9.56 1.94 -17.17
N GLY A 188 -9.05 0.71 -16.98
CA GLY A 188 -8.08 0.10 -17.89
C GLY A 188 -6.83 0.97 -18.06
N ASP A 189 -6.36 1.16 -19.29
CA ASP A 189 -5.12 1.89 -19.60
C ASP A 189 -5.17 3.40 -19.27
N ALA A 190 -6.37 3.96 -19.07
CA ALA A 190 -6.60 5.37 -18.76
C ALA A 190 -6.64 5.70 -17.26
N ASP A 191 -6.19 4.78 -16.40
CA ASP A 191 -6.41 4.81 -14.95
C ASP A 191 -5.38 5.61 -14.14
N CYS A 192 -4.39 6.23 -14.80
CA CYS A 192 -3.32 6.95 -14.11
C CYS A 192 -3.85 8.03 -13.12
N THR A 193 -4.83 8.82 -13.52
CA THR A 193 -5.44 9.86 -12.67
C THR A 193 -6.27 9.27 -11.53
N ASN A 194 -6.98 8.18 -11.80
CA ASN A 194 -7.83 7.49 -10.83
C ASN A 194 -6.98 6.88 -9.73
N PHE A 195 -5.91 6.17 -10.12
CA PHE A 195 -4.92 5.65 -9.19
C PHE A 195 -4.27 6.73 -8.32
N VAL A 196 -3.80 7.84 -8.91
CA VAL A 196 -3.21 8.93 -8.13
C VAL A 196 -4.23 9.57 -7.19
N SER A 197 -5.48 9.75 -7.62
CA SER A 197 -6.55 10.24 -6.74
C SER A 197 -6.82 9.30 -5.57
N GLN A 198 -6.78 7.99 -5.77
CA GLN A 198 -6.87 7.01 -4.69
C GLN A 198 -5.70 7.15 -3.70
N CYS A 199 -4.47 7.35 -4.19
CA CYS A 199 -3.29 7.58 -3.35
C CYS A 199 -3.46 8.85 -2.50
N LEU A 200 -3.96 9.93 -3.10
CA LEU A 200 -4.25 11.18 -2.39
C LEU A 200 -5.33 10.97 -1.31
N ARG A 201 -6.42 10.27 -1.62
CA ARG A 201 -7.48 9.95 -0.65
C ARG A 201 -6.94 9.12 0.52
N ALA A 202 -6.10 8.12 0.25
CA ALA A 202 -5.42 7.34 1.29
C ALA A 202 -4.48 8.21 2.15
N GLY A 203 -3.92 9.28 1.58
CA GLY A 203 -3.15 10.29 2.29
C GLY A 203 -3.97 11.31 3.08
N GLY A 204 -5.25 11.04 3.36
CA GLY A 204 -6.07 11.83 4.28
C GLY A 204 -6.84 12.99 3.65
N PHE A 205 -6.79 13.15 2.33
CA PHE A 205 -7.68 14.09 1.64
C PHE A 205 -9.12 13.56 1.59
N LYS A 206 -10.07 14.48 1.71
CA LYS A 206 -11.50 14.21 1.76
C LYS A 206 -12.20 14.68 0.51
N ASP A 207 -13.24 13.96 0.13
CA ASP A 207 -14.10 14.35 -0.98
C ASP A 207 -14.83 15.68 -0.69
N GLU A 208 -14.99 16.51 -1.71
CA GLU A 208 -15.82 17.70 -1.61
C GLU A 208 -17.29 17.33 -1.39
N GLY A 209 -17.77 17.40 -0.13
CA GLY A 209 -19.17 17.15 0.20
C GLY A 209 -19.45 16.31 1.45
N ASP A 210 -18.45 16.04 2.30
CA ASP A 210 -18.58 15.24 3.54
C ASP A 210 -19.52 15.82 4.64
N GLY A 211 -20.38 16.79 4.29
CA GLY A 211 -21.41 17.40 5.15
C GLY A 211 -22.87 17.10 4.76
N GLY A 212 -23.12 16.18 3.83
CA GLY A 212 -24.47 15.78 3.41
C GLY A 212 -24.75 16.12 1.95
N VAL A 213 -25.13 15.11 1.18
CA VAL A 213 -25.20 15.11 -0.29
C VAL A 213 -26.33 16.00 -0.82
N PRO A 214 -26.05 16.93 -1.74
CA PRO A 214 -27.04 17.33 -2.73
C PRO A 214 -26.45 17.21 -4.14
N GLN A 215 -26.86 16.16 -4.85
CA GLN A 215 -26.80 16.01 -6.31
C GLN A 215 -25.47 16.46 -6.94
N MET A 216 -24.49 15.56 -6.90
CA MET A 216 -23.17 15.75 -7.47
C MET A 216 -23.29 15.57 -8.99
N HIS A 217 -22.93 16.59 -9.76
CA HIS A 217 -23.02 16.54 -11.21
C HIS A 217 -21.62 16.38 -11.81
N ARG A 218 -21.52 15.42 -12.73
CA ARG A 218 -20.34 15.14 -13.55
C ARG A 218 -19.90 16.31 -14.44
N ASP A 219 -20.60 17.44 -14.46
CA ASP A 219 -20.30 18.63 -15.29
C ASP A 219 -19.57 19.75 -14.53
N ASP A 220 -19.34 19.60 -13.22
CA ASP A 220 -18.56 20.55 -12.44
C ASP A 220 -17.08 20.14 -12.41
N ASN A 221 -16.30 20.65 -13.37
CA ASN A 221 -14.84 20.48 -13.45
C ASN A 221 -14.11 20.96 -12.18
N GLY A 222 -14.77 21.68 -11.27
CA GLY A 222 -14.17 22.32 -10.09
C GLY A 222 -14.15 21.49 -8.81
N ARG A 223 -14.61 20.22 -8.83
CA ARG A 223 -14.77 19.39 -7.61
C ARG A 223 -13.89 18.15 -7.61
N TRP A 224 -13.49 17.67 -6.43
CA TRP A 224 -12.77 16.40 -6.24
C TRP A 224 -13.58 15.50 -5.33
N TYR A 225 -14.17 14.46 -5.92
CA TYR A 225 -14.99 13.50 -5.19
C TYR A 225 -15.09 12.14 -5.90
N TYR A 226 -15.33 11.11 -5.11
CA TYR A 226 -15.65 9.77 -5.57
C TYR A 226 -16.85 9.19 -4.79
N ASP A 227 -17.98 8.99 -5.47
CA ASP A 227 -19.22 8.41 -4.92
C ASP A 227 -19.46 7.01 -5.55
N ASP A 228 -19.40 5.99 -4.70
CA ASP A 228 -19.69 4.59 -5.00
C ASP A 228 -20.96 4.06 -4.29
N ASP A 229 -21.66 4.92 -3.54
CA ASP A 229 -22.85 4.57 -2.74
C ASP A 229 -24.14 4.52 -3.59
N THR A 230 -24.06 4.84 -4.88
CA THR A 230 -25.19 4.76 -5.81
C THR A 230 -25.05 3.61 -6.81
N ALA A 231 -26.15 3.22 -7.46
CA ALA A 231 -26.16 2.17 -8.49
C ALA A 231 -25.28 2.48 -9.73
N LYS A 232 -24.62 3.65 -9.75
CA LYS A 232 -23.61 4.06 -10.73
C LYS A 232 -22.47 4.72 -9.97
N VAL A 233 -21.23 4.32 -10.25
CA VAL A 233 -20.07 5.09 -9.79
C VAL A 233 -20.16 6.50 -10.37
N ASP A 234 -20.21 7.51 -9.50
CA ASP A 234 -20.18 8.92 -9.86
C ASP A 234 -18.89 9.54 -9.31
N LYS A 235 -17.95 9.82 -10.20
CA LYS A 235 -16.67 10.44 -9.87
C LYS A 235 -16.48 11.73 -10.66
N SER A 236 -15.84 12.72 -10.07
CA SER A 236 -15.51 13.97 -10.76
C SER A 236 -14.48 13.74 -11.88
N TYR A 237 -14.41 14.66 -12.84
CA TYR A 237 -13.38 14.62 -13.88
C TYR A 237 -11.96 14.65 -13.31
N THR A 238 -11.77 15.26 -12.14
CA THR A 238 -10.48 15.31 -11.43
C THR A 238 -10.00 13.93 -10.96
N TRP A 239 -10.88 12.93 -10.88
CA TRP A 239 -10.51 11.52 -10.65
C TRP A 239 -10.20 10.76 -11.95
N GLY A 240 -10.63 11.23 -13.12
CA GLY A 240 -10.46 10.52 -14.40
C GLY A 240 -9.49 11.17 -15.39
N GLY A 241 -9.32 12.49 -15.34
CA GLY A 241 -8.57 13.28 -16.32
C GLY A 241 -7.37 13.99 -15.71
N ALA A 242 -6.17 13.71 -16.24
CA ALA A 242 -4.94 14.35 -15.79
C ALA A 242 -4.97 15.89 -15.88
N PRO A 243 -5.52 16.52 -16.96
CA PRO A 243 -5.70 17.98 -16.99
C PRO A 243 -6.59 18.49 -15.86
N ASN A 244 -7.69 17.80 -15.58
CA ASN A 244 -8.64 18.23 -14.56
C ASN A 244 -8.01 18.16 -13.16
N LEU A 245 -7.28 17.08 -12.86
CA LEU A 245 -6.54 16.97 -11.60
C LEU A 245 -5.49 18.08 -11.48
N HIS A 246 -4.80 18.42 -12.57
CA HIS A 246 -3.82 19.52 -12.60
C HIS A 246 -4.45 20.86 -12.21
N GLU A 247 -5.51 21.26 -12.92
CA GLU A 247 -6.23 22.51 -12.66
C GLU A 247 -6.76 22.57 -11.23
N TYR A 248 -7.28 21.45 -10.73
CA TYR A 248 -7.82 21.37 -9.38
C TYR A 248 -6.76 21.53 -8.28
N LEU A 249 -5.59 20.91 -8.46
CA LEU A 249 -4.48 21.02 -7.50
C LEU A 249 -3.95 22.46 -7.42
N LEU A 250 -3.94 23.18 -8.54
CA LEU A 250 -3.27 24.49 -8.65
C LEU A 250 -4.20 25.70 -8.57
N ARG A 251 -5.49 25.51 -8.23
CA ARG A 251 -6.45 26.62 -8.13
C ARG A 251 -6.09 27.60 -7.00
N ASP A 252 -6.39 28.89 -7.23
CA ASP A 252 -6.08 29.99 -6.28
C ASP A 252 -6.79 29.87 -4.93
N ASN A 253 -7.94 29.17 -4.88
CA ASN A 253 -8.75 29.00 -3.66
C ASN A 253 -9.01 27.51 -3.40
N PRO A 254 -8.04 26.78 -2.85
CA PRO A 254 -8.20 25.36 -2.58
C PRO A 254 -9.29 25.13 -1.53
N GLN A 255 -10.15 24.15 -1.78
CA GLN A 255 -11.18 23.75 -0.83
C GLN A 255 -10.53 23.04 0.36
N SER A 256 -10.88 23.47 1.58
CA SER A 256 -10.32 22.89 2.80
C SER A 256 -10.55 21.39 2.88
N GLY A 257 -9.52 20.63 3.22
CA GLY A 257 -9.57 19.17 3.36
C GLY A 257 -9.42 18.39 2.04
N THR A 258 -9.36 19.07 0.90
CA THR A 258 -9.21 18.44 -0.42
C THR A 258 -7.78 18.60 -0.97
N PRO A 259 -7.38 17.86 -2.01
CA PRO A 259 -6.06 18.01 -2.59
C PRO A 259 -5.80 19.42 -3.13
N SER A 260 -4.61 19.93 -2.83
CA SER A 260 -4.06 21.13 -3.44
C SER A 260 -2.54 20.98 -3.55
N GLY A 261 -1.92 21.84 -4.35
CA GLY A 261 -0.49 21.80 -4.55
C GLY A 261 0.08 23.06 -5.16
N THR A 262 1.34 22.99 -5.52
CA THR A 262 2.06 24.05 -6.19
C THR A 262 2.99 23.44 -7.23
N GLU A 263 2.90 23.93 -8.46
CA GLU A 263 3.88 23.60 -9.49
C GLU A 263 5.20 24.29 -9.16
N VAL A 264 6.27 23.50 -9.05
CA VAL A 264 7.59 24.03 -8.67
C VAL A 264 8.58 24.04 -9.81
N GLN A 265 8.38 23.18 -10.82
CA GLN A 265 9.25 23.14 -11.98
C GLN A 265 8.54 22.45 -13.15
N THR A 266 8.75 23.02 -14.33
CA THR A 266 8.37 22.42 -15.62
C THR A 266 9.61 22.23 -16.48
N GLY A 267 9.69 21.10 -17.18
CA GLY A 267 10.82 20.77 -18.04
C GLY A 267 10.44 19.79 -19.14
N GLY A 268 11.41 19.36 -19.94
CA GLY A 268 11.14 18.45 -21.06
C GLY A 268 12.18 17.34 -21.20
N ILE A 269 11.75 16.23 -21.77
CA ILE A 269 12.60 15.10 -22.17
C ILE A 269 12.40 14.88 -23.67
N THR A 270 13.48 14.96 -24.46
CA THR A 270 13.36 15.03 -25.92
C THR A 270 13.21 13.68 -26.60
N THR A 271 13.79 12.62 -26.02
CA THR A 271 13.80 11.26 -26.57
C THR A 271 13.90 10.24 -25.44
N THR A 272 13.67 8.96 -25.76
CA THR A 272 13.82 7.83 -24.82
C THR A 272 15.25 7.63 -24.30
N THR A 273 16.26 8.22 -24.96
CA THR A 273 17.67 8.13 -24.58
C THR A 273 18.24 9.46 -24.06
N ALA A 274 17.40 10.49 -23.94
CA ALA A 274 17.83 11.78 -23.40
C ALA A 274 18.28 11.63 -21.95
N SER A 275 19.42 12.24 -21.62
CA SER A 275 19.95 12.27 -20.25
C SER A 275 19.19 13.28 -19.39
N ALA A 276 18.02 12.89 -18.89
CA ALA A 276 17.39 13.60 -17.79
C ALA A 276 18.07 13.21 -16.47
N ASP A 277 18.22 14.17 -15.56
CA ASP A 277 18.82 13.91 -14.25
C ASP A 277 17.95 12.89 -13.48
N PRO A 278 18.47 11.69 -13.15
CA PRO A 278 17.67 10.67 -12.49
C PRO A 278 17.17 11.11 -11.11
N LEU A 279 17.75 12.16 -10.52
CA LEU A 279 17.38 12.71 -9.21
C LEU A 279 16.70 14.09 -9.32
N ALA A 280 16.12 14.45 -10.46
CA ALA A 280 15.58 15.81 -10.66
C ALA A 280 14.42 16.15 -9.71
N LEU A 281 13.56 15.19 -9.36
CA LEU A 281 12.37 15.44 -8.52
C LEU A 281 12.81 15.83 -7.11
N SER A 282 13.64 14.99 -6.50
CA SER A 282 14.20 15.21 -5.18
C SER A 282 15.07 16.47 -5.11
N LYS A 283 15.87 16.76 -6.16
CA LYS A 283 16.66 18.00 -6.26
C LYS A 283 15.79 19.26 -6.39
N ALA A 284 14.61 19.16 -7.01
CA ALA A 284 13.59 20.22 -7.00
C ALA A 284 12.87 20.33 -5.63
N GLY A 285 13.22 19.48 -4.68
CA GLY A 285 12.68 19.45 -3.33
C GLY A 285 11.29 18.82 -3.25
N LEU A 286 10.92 17.96 -4.21
CA LEU A 286 9.75 17.11 -4.05
C LEU A 286 10.02 16.09 -2.93
N LYS A 287 8.96 15.76 -2.21
CA LYS A 287 8.92 14.70 -1.22
C LYS A 287 8.06 13.55 -1.74
N PRO A 288 8.35 12.30 -1.38
CA PRO A 288 7.43 11.20 -1.63
C PRO A 288 5.99 11.54 -1.23
N GLY A 289 5.03 11.14 -2.08
CA GLY A 289 3.64 11.60 -2.07
C GLY A 289 3.35 12.78 -3.02
N ASP A 290 4.37 13.52 -3.46
CA ASP A 290 4.22 14.54 -4.51
C ASP A 290 3.95 13.91 -5.88
N ILE A 291 3.49 14.73 -6.83
CA ILE A 291 3.00 14.27 -8.13
C ILE A 291 3.90 14.80 -9.24
N VAL A 292 4.06 13.99 -10.29
CA VAL A 292 4.60 14.41 -11.58
C VAL A 292 3.56 14.15 -12.65
N GLN A 293 3.26 15.17 -13.45
CA GLN A 293 2.38 15.04 -14.61
C GLN A 293 3.16 15.22 -15.90
N TYR A 294 2.72 14.54 -16.95
CA TYR A 294 3.40 14.53 -18.24
C TYR A 294 2.46 14.94 -19.36
N GLU A 295 3.00 15.70 -20.31
CA GLU A 295 2.43 15.94 -21.62
C GLU A 295 3.10 14.97 -22.60
N LEU A 296 2.55 13.77 -22.74
CA LEU A 296 3.06 12.78 -23.69
C LEU A 296 2.59 13.14 -25.11
N ASN A 297 3.43 12.89 -26.12
CA ASN A 297 3.08 13.10 -27.53
C ASN A 297 2.23 11.98 -28.13
N ASP A 298 1.82 11.00 -27.33
CA ASP A 298 0.88 9.96 -27.70
C ASP A 298 -0.22 9.79 -26.65
N GLY A 299 -1.15 8.88 -26.92
CA GLY A 299 -2.32 8.67 -26.08
C GLY A 299 -3.43 9.70 -26.31
N ALA A 300 -4.47 9.62 -25.48
CA ALA A 300 -5.55 10.58 -25.49
C ALA A 300 -5.03 11.96 -25.07
N ASN A 301 -5.47 13.03 -25.75
CA ASN A 301 -5.02 14.41 -25.49
C ASN A 301 -3.50 14.63 -25.65
N ALA A 302 -2.86 13.90 -26.57
CA ALA A 302 -1.44 14.08 -26.91
C ALA A 302 -1.03 15.56 -27.08
N GLY A 303 0.13 15.92 -26.53
CA GLY A 303 0.64 17.31 -26.52
C GLY A 303 -0.04 18.23 -25.50
N THR A 304 -0.83 17.67 -24.59
CA THR A 304 -1.34 18.31 -23.38
C THR A 304 -1.13 17.36 -22.21
N ILE A 305 -1.36 17.80 -20.97
CA ILE A 305 -1.23 16.94 -19.79
C ILE A 305 -2.15 15.73 -19.95
N ASN A 306 -1.59 14.52 -20.03
CA ASN A 306 -2.36 13.31 -20.29
C ASN A 306 -1.92 12.12 -19.44
N HIS A 307 -0.90 12.29 -18.60
CA HIS A 307 -0.43 11.26 -17.70
C HIS A 307 -0.07 11.83 -16.34
N THR A 308 -0.36 11.07 -15.29
CA THR A 308 -0.09 11.44 -13.89
C THR A 308 0.58 10.27 -13.17
N ALA A 309 1.63 10.55 -12.42
CA ALA A 309 2.32 9.57 -11.59
C ALA A 309 2.62 10.15 -10.20
N ILE A 310 2.66 9.29 -9.19
CA ILE A 310 3.01 9.67 -7.81
C ILE A 310 4.48 9.33 -7.53
N TYR A 311 5.22 10.28 -6.96
CA TYR A 311 6.60 10.10 -6.53
C TYR A 311 6.66 9.29 -5.24
N VAL A 312 7.37 8.15 -5.25
CA VAL A 312 7.38 7.19 -4.12
C VAL A 312 8.74 7.05 -3.45
N GLY A 313 9.74 7.84 -3.89
CA GLY A 313 11.06 7.89 -3.27
C GLY A 313 12.20 7.57 -4.23
N GLN A 314 13.31 7.11 -3.68
CA GLN A 314 14.53 6.84 -4.42
C GLN A 314 14.94 5.39 -4.29
N LYS A 315 15.45 4.80 -5.36
CA LYS A 315 16.11 3.50 -5.29
C LYS A 315 17.21 3.38 -6.35
N PRO A 316 18.13 2.41 -6.20
CA PRO A 316 19.03 2.04 -7.28
C PRO A 316 18.21 1.46 -8.46
N VAL A 317 18.46 1.93 -9.68
CA VAL A 317 17.85 1.40 -10.90
C VAL A 317 18.90 1.18 -11.96
N THR A 318 18.79 0.06 -12.68
CA THR A 318 19.67 -0.28 -13.80
C THR A 318 19.15 0.36 -15.08
N MET A 319 19.94 1.28 -15.63
CA MET A 319 19.67 2.00 -16.87
C MET A 319 19.87 1.10 -18.10
N PRO A 320 19.33 1.46 -19.28
CA PRO A 320 19.49 0.66 -20.51
C PRO A 320 20.94 0.43 -20.95
N ASN A 321 21.87 1.29 -20.52
CA ASN A 321 23.31 1.15 -20.76
C ASN A 321 24.00 0.15 -19.81
N GLY A 322 23.26 -0.46 -18.87
CA GLY A 322 23.76 -1.42 -17.88
C GLY A 322 24.28 -0.81 -16.58
N GLU A 323 24.26 0.52 -16.44
CA GLU A 323 24.72 1.22 -15.24
C GLU A 323 23.62 1.26 -14.17
N THR A 324 23.96 0.94 -12.92
CA THR A 324 23.05 1.12 -11.79
C THR A 324 23.28 2.50 -11.18
N VAL A 325 22.23 3.34 -11.21
CA VAL A 325 22.25 4.70 -10.65
C VAL A 325 21.14 4.85 -9.63
N MET A 326 21.31 5.71 -8.62
CA MET A 326 20.19 6.15 -7.80
C MET A 326 19.27 7.02 -8.64
N ALA A 327 17.97 6.71 -8.63
CA ALA A 327 16.96 7.46 -9.34
C ALA A 327 15.73 7.71 -8.47
N ASP A 328 15.09 8.85 -8.70
CA ASP A 328 13.74 9.12 -8.25
C ASP A 328 12.78 8.18 -9.00
N VAL A 329 11.86 7.56 -8.25
CA VAL A 329 10.94 6.56 -8.77
C VAL A 329 9.49 6.91 -8.51
N VAL A 330 8.63 6.49 -9.44
CA VAL A 330 7.19 6.78 -9.45
C VAL A 330 6.36 5.51 -9.63
N ASP A 331 5.11 5.58 -9.19
CA ASP A 331 4.07 4.56 -9.40
C ASP A 331 2.93 5.14 -10.27
N TYR A 332 2.34 4.34 -11.17
CA TYR A 332 1.16 4.72 -11.97
C TYR A 332 0.49 3.53 -12.71
N HIS A 333 -0.76 3.72 -13.15
CA HIS A 333 -1.64 2.66 -13.69
C HIS A 333 -1.84 2.58 -15.21
N SER A 334 -1.07 3.28 -16.05
CA SER A 334 -1.17 3.08 -17.51
C SER A 334 -0.50 1.78 -18.01
N LYS A 335 0.39 1.19 -17.22
CA LYS A 335 1.06 -0.09 -17.49
C LYS A 335 1.33 -0.90 -16.22
N GLU A 336 0.62 -0.58 -15.13
CA GLU A 336 0.84 -1.21 -13.81
C GLU A 336 2.31 -1.09 -13.38
N ASN A 337 2.80 0.15 -13.30
CA ASN A 337 4.21 0.42 -13.05
C ASN A 337 4.45 0.74 -11.58
N LYS A 338 5.36 -0.04 -10.99
CA LYS A 338 5.79 0.11 -9.60
C LYS A 338 7.27 0.47 -9.52
N GLN A 339 7.53 1.61 -8.89
CA GLN A 339 8.82 2.17 -8.58
C GLN A 339 9.72 2.18 -9.82
N VAL A 340 9.18 2.65 -10.94
CA VAL A 340 9.94 2.84 -12.16
C VAL A 340 10.63 4.19 -12.12
N PRO A 341 11.81 4.38 -12.75
CA PRO A 341 12.46 5.69 -12.80
C PRO A 341 11.51 6.72 -13.38
N TRP A 342 11.43 7.90 -12.78
CA TRP A 342 10.49 8.95 -13.21
C TRP A 342 10.69 9.34 -14.69
N THR A 343 11.92 9.25 -15.19
CA THR A 343 12.29 9.54 -16.58
C THR A 343 12.00 8.40 -17.55
N LEU A 344 11.90 7.16 -17.06
CA LEU A 344 11.84 5.95 -17.89
C LEU A 344 10.44 5.35 -17.86
N GLN A 345 10.05 4.73 -18.96
CA GLN A 345 8.76 4.03 -19.13
C GLN A 345 7.49 4.89 -19.22
N GLN A 346 7.61 6.22 -19.23
CA GLN A 346 6.49 7.15 -19.46
C GLN A 346 5.76 6.93 -20.80
N GLY A 347 6.35 6.13 -21.70
CA GLY A 347 5.63 5.60 -22.86
C GLY A 347 6.57 4.94 -23.87
N SER A 348 6.22 4.98 -25.15
CA SER A 348 7.04 4.43 -26.24
C SER A 348 7.85 5.56 -26.91
N GLY A 349 8.61 5.27 -27.96
CA GLY A 349 9.30 6.33 -28.72
C GLY A 349 8.37 7.44 -29.23
N SER A 350 7.09 7.14 -29.45
CA SER A 350 6.05 8.10 -29.85
C SER A 350 5.65 9.10 -28.75
N SER A 351 5.94 8.81 -27.48
CA SER A 351 5.57 9.68 -26.36
C SER A 351 6.47 10.91 -26.26
N PHE A 352 7.59 10.95 -27.00
CA PHE A 352 8.60 12.00 -26.94
C PHE A 352 8.53 12.95 -28.16
N PRO A 353 9.03 14.20 -28.05
CA PRO A 353 9.41 14.89 -26.82
C PRO A 353 8.23 15.06 -25.86
N LEU A 354 8.46 14.92 -24.56
CA LEU A 354 7.44 15.15 -23.54
C LEU A 354 7.79 16.36 -22.68
N THR A 355 6.76 17.00 -22.13
CA THR A 355 6.87 17.99 -21.04
C THR A 355 6.53 17.29 -19.72
N TYR A 356 7.18 17.67 -18.62
CA TYR A 356 6.80 17.23 -17.28
C TYR A 356 6.59 18.43 -16.35
N HIS A 357 5.68 18.25 -15.39
CA HIS A 357 5.25 19.21 -14.40
C HIS A 357 5.45 18.60 -13.02
N MET A 358 6.30 19.22 -12.19
CA MET A 358 6.57 18.77 -10.83
C MET A 358 5.66 19.51 -9.86
N ILE A 359 4.80 18.79 -9.13
CA ILE A 359 3.77 19.36 -8.27
C ILE A 359 4.03 18.92 -6.83
N LYS A 360 4.31 19.88 -5.95
CA LYS A 360 4.33 19.64 -4.50
C LYS A 360 2.91 19.62 -3.98
N VAL A 361 2.53 18.54 -3.32
CA VAL A 361 1.18 18.38 -2.77
C VAL A 361 1.15 18.88 -1.33
N ASN A 362 0.13 19.66 -0.98
CA ASN A 362 -0.07 20.22 0.35
C ASN A 362 -0.91 19.26 1.20
N TYR A 363 -0.27 18.28 1.84
CA TYR A 363 -0.96 17.32 2.70
C TYR A 363 -1.52 17.98 3.98
N PRO A 364 -2.65 17.50 4.53
CA PRO A 364 -3.27 18.11 5.72
C PRO A 364 -2.40 18.12 6.99
N GLY A 365 -1.36 17.28 7.06
CA GLY A 365 -0.44 17.15 8.20
C GLY A 365 0.98 17.68 7.96
N ASP A 366 1.22 18.37 6.84
CA ASP A 366 2.54 18.86 6.42
C ASP A 366 2.92 20.26 6.94
#